data_AF-A0A7C5ZU63-F1
#
_entry.id   AF-A0A7C5ZU63-F1
#
_cell.length_a   1.000
_cell.length_b   1.000
_cell.length_c   1.000
_cell.angle_alpha   90.00
_cell.angle_beta   90.00
_cell.angle_gamma   90.00
#
_symmetry.space_group_name_H-M   'P 1'
#
loop_
_entity.id
_entity.type
_entity.pdbx_description
1 polymer ?
#
loop_
_entity_poly.entity_id
_entity_poly.type
_entity_poly.pdbx_seq_one_letter_code
_entity_poly.pdbx_strand_id
1 'polypeptide(L)'
;MPFEPIIEEEDTPKMTIEEYVAEQRRSIRRKSLWATGIGGFLVAVHLIWLILFGLAGVEPDFSILFRSLFFVLGLFFFIAGIYGLYYSKTLSAEDVIPSPEAIEFARRAAGTRPIYTYIFVFSIAAVFLAQLMAGLELSVARAGLVKSLVIKDGEYWRILTGATLHGGLLHIYFNTQALYGFGSLMEYLSNRAHLAMVFLLSIISGGIFSIFFLPESTSVGASGGIMGLIGYLAIYGYRRRRQLPPDFLKTMLINIGFIAAFGLIAYEFVDNFAHLGGFVAGSVYGFFQIPGKSSSDPRSAGKMVELTGILSVAVFIAESVFTIFRIFGKA
;
A
#
# COMPACT_ATOMS: atom_id res chain seq x y z
N MET A 1 -22.84 8.97 -37.14
CA MET A 1 -21.99 10.15 -36.94
C MET A 1 -21.04 9.85 -35.80
N PRO A 2 -19.73 10.04 -35.95
CA PRO A 2 -18.83 9.97 -34.81
C PRO A 2 -19.11 11.17 -33.91
N PHE A 3 -19.19 10.92 -32.61
CA PHE A 3 -19.34 11.94 -31.58
C PHE A 3 -17.98 12.65 -31.44
N GLU A 4 -17.83 13.83 -32.04
CA GLU A 4 -16.73 14.74 -31.71
C GLU A 4 -17.06 15.41 -30.38
N PRO A 5 -16.19 15.31 -29.36
CA PRO A 5 -16.38 16.10 -28.15
C PRO A 5 -16.15 17.56 -28.52
N ILE A 6 -17.21 18.36 -28.39
CA ILE A 6 -17.09 19.82 -28.37
C ILE A 6 -16.28 20.16 -27.11
N ILE A 7 -15.00 20.44 -27.29
CA ILE A 7 -14.21 21.14 -26.28
C ILE A 7 -14.59 22.60 -26.49
N GLU A 8 -15.61 23.07 -25.76
CA GLU A 8 -15.77 24.50 -25.52
C GLU A 8 -14.49 24.95 -24.81
N GLU A 9 -13.60 25.64 -25.53
CA GLU A 9 -12.53 26.46 -24.93
C GLU A 9 -13.22 27.60 -24.16
N GLU A 10 -13.73 27.32 -22.95
CA GLU A 10 -14.15 28.33 -21.99
C GLU A 10 -12.90 29.08 -21.48
N ASP A 11 -12.75 30.30 -22.00
CA ASP A 11 -12.26 31.55 -21.37
C ASP A 11 -11.30 31.45 -20.16
N THR A 12 -10.34 30.52 -20.24
CA THR A 12 -9.25 30.38 -19.28
C THR A 12 -8.09 31.23 -19.78
N PRO A 13 -7.54 32.16 -18.97
CA PRO A 13 -6.36 32.90 -19.36
C PRO A 13 -5.27 31.92 -19.78
N LYS A 14 -4.81 32.00 -21.05
CA LYS A 14 -3.73 31.15 -21.56
C LYS A 14 -2.45 31.51 -20.83
N MET A 15 -2.24 30.86 -19.69
CA MET A 15 -1.08 31.01 -18.85
C MET A 15 0.15 30.45 -19.59
N THR A 16 1.25 31.20 -19.59
CA THR A 16 2.52 30.71 -20.14
C THR A 16 3.05 29.55 -19.28
N ILE A 17 3.91 28.69 -19.85
CA ILE A 17 4.55 27.60 -19.09
C ILE A 17 5.29 28.14 -17.86
N GLU A 18 5.95 29.30 -17.99
CA GLU A 18 6.69 29.94 -16.91
C GLU A 18 5.75 30.41 -15.78
N GLU A 19 4.63 31.05 -16.14
CA GLU A 19 3.61 31.46 -15.18
C GLU A 19 2.98 30.26 -14.47
N TYR A 20 2.72 29.18 -15.20
CA TYR A 20 2.17 27.94 -14.64
C TYR A 20 3.14 27.28 -13.67
N VAL A 21 4.42 27.15 -14.02
CA VAL A 21 5.46 26.63 -13.12
C VAL A 21 5.61 27.54 -11.90
N ALA A 22 5.60 28.86 -12.08
CA ALA A 22 5.68 29.81 -10.97
C ALA A 22 4.47 29.68 -10.02
N GLU A 23 3.27 29.48 -10.57
CA GLU A 23 2.07 29.20 -9.78
C GLU A 23 2.19 27.88 -9.01
N GLN A 24 2.65 26.81 -9.65
CA GLN A 24 2.86 25.52 -8.98
C GLN A 24 3.91 25.62 -7.88
N ARG A 25 5.02 26.33 -8.10
CA ARG A 25 6.01 26.64 -7.04
C ARG A 25 5.36 27.34 -5.85
N ARG A 26 4.55 28.38 -6.09
CA ARG A 26 3.83 29.10 -5.02
C ARG A 26 2.84 28.19 -4.28
N SER A 27 2.08 27.38 -5.02
CA SER A 27 1.10 26.44 -4.47
C SER A 27 1.75 25.38 -3.60
N ILE A 28 2.78 24.69 -4.10
CA ILE A 28 3.55 23.69 -3.36
C ILE A 28 4.16 24.33 -2.13
N ARG A 29 4.89 25.45 -2.27
CA ARG A 29 5.50 26.16 -1.14
C ARG A 29 4.48 26.48 -0.04
N ARG A 30 3.30 27.00 -0.40
CA ARG A 30 2.23 27.31 0.57
C ARG A 30 1.74 26.06 1.28
N LYS A 31 1.41 24.98 0.56
CA LYS A 31 0.98 23.71 1.15
C LYS A 31 2.06 23.11 2.06
N SER A 32 3.32 23.20 1.63
CA SER A 32 4.47 22.70 2.38
C SER A 32 4.76 23.52 3.65
N LEU A 33 4.56 24.84 3.65
CA LEU A 33 4.61 25.66 4.87
C LEU A 33 3.53 25.21 5.86
N TRP A 34 2.30 24.99 5.41
CA TRP A 34 1.22 24.48 6.26
C TRP A 34 1.54 23.08 6.81
N ALA A 35 1.99 22.15 5.96
CA ALA A 35 2.39 20.81 6.39
C ALA A 35 3.54 20.84 7.40
N THR A 36 4.55 21.69 7.18
CA THR A 36 5.67 21.89 8.13
C THR A 36 5.16 22.46 9.45
N GLY A 37 4.29 23.47 9.42
CA GLY A 37 3.74 24.09 10.63
C GLY A 37 2.87 23.14 11.44
N ILE A 38 1.90 22.47 10.80
CA ILE A 38 1.01 21.50 11.44
C ILE A 38 1.82 20.30 11.95
N GLY A 39 2.70 19.75 11.12
CA GLY A 39 3.52 18.61 11.49
C GLY A 39 4.45 18.92 12.66
N GLY A 40 5.14 20.06 12.59
CA GLY A 40 6.01 20.55 13.67
C GLY A 40 5.25 20.82 14.96
N PHE A 41 4.04 21.38 14.88
CA PHE A 41 3.17 21.57 16.04
C PHE A 41 2.77 20.24 16.68
N LEU A 42 2.33 19.26 15.90
CA LEU A 42 1.95 17.94 16.41
C LEU A 42 3.13 17.23 17.09
N VAL A 43 4.31 17.27 16.47
CA VAL A 43 5.55 16.72 17.05
C VAL A 43 5.92 17.46 18.34
N ALA A 44 5.91 18.79 18.33
CA ALA A 44 6.26 19.59 19.50
C ALA A 44 5.29 19.36 20.67
N VAL A 45 3.98 19.36 20.41
CA VAL A 45 2.96 19.04 21.42
C VAL A 45 3.22 17.66 22.00
N HIS A 46 3.48 16.67 21.15
CA HIS A 46 3.79 15.32 21.60
C HIS A 46 5.06 15.25 22.48
N LEU A 47 6.16 15.89 22.07
CA LEU A 47 7.41 15.91 22.83
C LEU A 47 7.27 16.68 24.15
N ILE A 48 6.65 17.85 24.13
CA ILE A 48 6.37 18.64 25.34
C ILE A 48 5.52 17.83 26.31
N TRP A 49 4.50 17.15 25.80
CA TRP A 49 3.64 16.28 26.60
C TRP A 49 4.43 15.15 27.28
N LEU A 50 5.28 14.44 26.52
CA LEU A 50 6.14 13.39 27.09
C LEU A 50 7.05 13.92 28.20
N ILE A 51 7.62 15.11 28.01
CA ILE A 51 8.45 15.77 29.03
C ILE A 51 7.63 16.12 30.27
N LEU A 52 6.46 16.75 30.12
CA LEU A 52 5.61 17.16 31.24
C LEU A 52 5.14 15.96 32.08
N PHE A 53 4.72 14.87 31.43
CA PHE A 53 4.31 13.66 32.13
C PHE A 53 5.48 12.94 32.80
N GLY A 54 6.64 12.89 32.13
CA GLY A 54 7.87 12.37 32.72
C GLY A 54 8.29 13.16 33.97
N LEU A 55 8.22 14.50 33.92
CA LEU A 55 8.50 15.36 35.08
C LEU A 55 7.46 15.21 36.20
N ALA A 56 6.20 14.95 35.85
CA ALA A 56 5.13 14.70 36.81
C ALA A 56 5.18 13.28 37.42
N GLY A 57 6.05 12.39 36.92
CA GLY A 57 6.08 10.99 37.33
C GLY A 57 4.80 10.23 36.97
N VAL A 58 4.03 10.72 35.99
CA VAL A 58 2.78 10.12 35.53
C VAL A 58 3.04 9.46 34.19
N GLU A 59 2.74 8.17 34.07
CA GLU A 59 2.61 7.56 32.75
C GLU A 59 1.26 7.99 32.16
N PRO A 60 1.22 8.64 30.99
CA PRO A 60 -0.05 8.99 30.38
C PRO A 60 -0.92 7.74 30.19
N ASP A 61 -2.24 7.87 30.14
CA ASP A 61 -3.18 6.74 29.95
C ASP A 61 -3.86 6.80 28.56
N PHE A 62 -3.05 6.95 27.51
CA PHE A 62 -3.50 6.74 26.14
C PHE A 62 -2.87 5.46 25.60
N SER A 63 -3.60 4.74 24.74
CA SER A 63 -3.01 3.64 23.99
C SER A 63 -1.73 4.12 23.31
N ILE A 64 -0.68 3.30 23.37
CA ILE A 64 0.60 3.58 22.71
C ILE A 64 0.35 3.91 21.23
N LEU A 65 -0.65 3.27 20.62
CA LEU A 65 -1.12 3.54 19.27
C LEU A 65 -1.53 5.01 19.05
N PHE A 66 -2.33 5.60 19.94
CA PHE A 66 -2.77 6.98 19.79
C PHE A 66 -1.59 7.94 19.92
N ARG A 67 -0.69 7.69 20.88
CA ARG A 67 0.54 8.48 21.07
C ARG A 67 1.44 8.43 19.84
N SER A 68 1.74 7.23 19.36
CA SER A 68 2.62 7.02 18.22
C SER A 68 1.98 7.52 16.92
N LEU A 69 0.66 7.45 16.76
CA LEU A 69 -0.03 7.92 15.56
C LEU A 69 0.11 9.43 15.36
N PHE A 70 -0.15 10.26 16.37
CA PHE A 70 0.00 11.72 16.23
C PHE A 70 1.44 12.14 16.01
N PHE A 71 2.39 11.45 16.66
CA PHE A 71 3.80 11.68 16.43
C PHE A 71 4.21 11.30 15.01
N VAL A 72 3.83 10.11 14.52
CA VAL A 72 4.12 9.63 13.16
C VAL A 72 3.48 10.53 12.12
N LEU A 73 2.21 10.89 12.26
CA LEU A 73 1.51 11.80 11.35
C LEU A 73 2.15 13.19 11.38
N GLY A 74 2.47 13.71 12.57
CA GLY A 74 3.16 14.97 12.75
C GLY A 74 4.52 14.98 12.05
N LEU A 75 5.33 13.95 12.28
CA LEU A 75 6.65 13.79 11.67
C LEU A 75 6.54 13.64 10.15
N PHE A 76 5.55 12.90 9.66
CA PHE A 76 5.28 12.77 8.24
C PHE A 76 4.96 14.13 7.59
N PHE A 77 4.01 14.88 8.14
CA PHE A 77 3.68 16.21 7.62
C PHE A 77 4.87 17.18 7.71
N PHE A 78 5.67 17.08 8.76
CA PHE A 78 6.86 17.90 8.95
C PHE A 78 7.92 17.61 7.88
N ILE A 79 8.29 16.34 7.69
CA ILE A 79 9.28 15.92 6.69
C ILE A 79 8.77 16.20 5.27
N ALA A 80 7.51 15.85 4.97
CA ALA A 80 6.90 16.12 3.67
C ALA A 80 6.82 17.64 3.39
N GLY A 81 6.57 18.44 4.43
CA GLY A 81 6.63 19.89 4.39
C GLY A 81 8.03 20.40 4.05
N ILE A 82 9.07 19.97 4.77
CA ILE A 82 10.46 20.35 4.50
C ILE A 82 10.88 19.93 3.08
N TYR A 83 10.58 18.69 2.69
CA TYR A 83 10.87 18.20 1.35
C TYR A 83 10.15 19.03 0.28
N GLY A 84 8.87 19.34 0.47
CA GLY A 84 8.12 20.16 -0.47
C GLY A 84 8.62 21.61 -0.55
N LEU A 85 9.14 22.17 0.54
CA LEU A 85 9.82 23.47 0.53
C LEU A 85 11.10 23.42 -0.31
N TYR A 86 11.92 22.39 -0.12
CA TYR A 86 13.10 22.14 -0.95
C TYR A 86 12.72 21.94 -2.43
N TYR A 87 11.79 21.03 -2.70
CA TYR A 87 11.32 20.68 -4.03
C TYR A 87 10.73 21.88 -4.78
N SER A 88 10.00 22.76 -4.09
CA SER A 88 9.45 23.98 -4.70
C SER A 88 10.52 24.94 -5.25
N LYS A 89 11.76 24.88 -4.72
CA LYS A 89 12.88 25.68 -5.22
C LYS A 89 13.54 25.07 -6.45
N THR A 90 13.51 23.75 -6.57
CA THR A 90 14.13 23.01 -7.67
C THR A 90 13.14 22.63 -8.77
N LEU A 91 11.84 22.90 -8.58
CA LEU A 91 10.77 22.53 -9.49
C LEU A 91 10.98 23.11 -10.90
N SER A 92 11.09 22.25 -11.90
CA SER A 92 11.22 22.61 -13.30
C SER A 92 9.89 22.44 -14.06
N ALA A 93 9.84 22.87 -15.33
CA ALA A 93 8.67 22.62 -16.19
C ALA A 93 8.45 21.12 -16.43
N GLU A 94 9.54 20.35 -16.57
CA GLU A 94 9.51 18.90 -16.79
C GLU A 94 8.92 18.14 -15.60
N ASP A 95 9.09 18.67 -14.37
CA ASP A 95 8.52 18.07 -13.16
C ASP A 95 7.00 18.28 -13.02
N VAL A 96 6.48 19.31 -13.68
CA VAL A 96 5.08 19.76 -13.53
C VAL A 96 4.24 19.31 -14.71
N ILE A 97 4.81 19.37 -15.92
CA ILE A 97 4.13 19.02 -17.14
C ILE A 97 4.45 17.56 -17.44
N PRO A 98 3.49 16.63 -17.23
CA PRO A 98 3.72 15.22 -17.49
C PRO A 98 4.03 15.02 -18.98
N SER A 99 5.01 14.16 -19.26
CA SER A 99 5.35 13.79 -20.64
C SER A 99 4.13 13.19 -21.36
N PRO A 100 4.02 13.35 -22.70
CA PRO A 100 2.96 12.71 -23.48
C PRO A 100 2.84 11.20 -23.21
N GLU A 101 3.98 10.53 -23.01
CA GLU A 101 4.05 9.11 -22.64
C GLU A 101 3.44 8.84 -21.27
N ALA A 102 3.69 9.70 -20.27
CA ALA A 102 3.09 9.58 -18.95
C ALA A 102 1.57 9.82 -18.97
N ILE A 103 1.11 10.80 -19.74
CA ILE A 103 -0.33 11.08 -19.92
C ILE A 103 -1.02 9.88 -20.59
N GLU A 104 -0.45 9.36 -21.68
CA GLU A 104 -0.99 8.21 -22.39
C GLU A 104 -1.01 6.96 -21.50
N PHE A 105 0.07 6.72 -20.75
CA PHE A 105 0.16 5.65 -19.77
C PHE A 105 -0.94 5.75 -18.72
N ALA A 106 -1.12 6.93 -18.11
CA ALA A 106 -2.14 7.16 -17.10
C ALA A 106 -3.56 6.96 -17.67
N ARG A 107 -3.82 7.44 -18.89
CA ARG A 107 -5.12 7.28 -19.57
C ARG A 107 -5.43 5.81 -19.83
N ARG A 108 -4.46 5.04 -20.34
CA ARG A 108 -4.61 3.60 -20.59
C ARG A 108 -4.78 2.80 -19.30
N ALA A 109 -4.01 3.15 -18.28
CA ALA A 109 -4.14 2.56 -16.95
C ALA A 109 -5.54 2.80 -16.38
N ALA A 110 -6.06 4.03 -16.47
CA ALA A 110 -7.40 4.39 -16.02
C ALA A 110 -8.53 3.68 -16.79
N GLY A 111 -8.30 3.35 -18.07
CA GLY A 111 -9.25 2.57 -18.87
C GLY A 111 -9.29 1.07 -18.54
N THR A 112 -8.33 0.56 -17.76
CA THR A 112 -8.28 -0.85 -17.37
C THR A 112 -9.29 -1.13 -16.28
N ARG A 113 -10.01 -2.26 -16.38
CA ARG A 113 -10.91 -2.73 -15.30
C ARG A 113 -10.18 -3.76 -14.44
N PRO A 114 -9.71 -3.40 -13.23
CA PRO A 114 -8.89 -4.26 -12.38
C PRO A 114 -9.77 -5.24 -11.57
N ILE A 115 -10.26 -6.28 -12.25
CA ILE A 115 -11.28 -7.20 -11.71
C ILE A 115 -10.78 -7.94 -10.47
N TYR A 116 -9.53 -8.45 -10.48
CA TYR A 116 -9.01 -9.21 -9.33
C TYR A 116 -8.74 -8.31 -8.14
N THR A 117 -8.25 -7.09 -8.40
CA THR A 117 -8.08 -6.06 -7.39
C THR A 117 -9.41 -5.71 -6.73
N TYR A 118 -10.48 -5.52 -7.51
CA TYR A 118 -11.82 -5.28 -6.95
C TYR A 118 -12.26 -6.44 -6.06
N ILE A 119 -12.12 -7.68 -6.51
CA ILE A 119 -12.49 -8.86 -5.72
C ILE A 119 -11.75 -8.84 -4.37
N PHE A 120 -10.44 -8.62 -4.35
CA PHE A 120 -9.66 -8.61 -3.12
C PHE A 120 -10.06 -7.47 -2.18
N VAL A 121 -10.25 -6.27 -2.72
CA VAL A 121 -10.71 -5.10 -1.93
C VAL A 121 -12.08 -5.36 -1.32
N PHE A 122 -13.04 -5.90 -2.09
CA PHE A 122 -14.37 -6.20 -1.59
C PHE A 122 -14.37 -7.34 -0.57
N SER A 123 -13.56 -8.38 -0.76
CA SER A 123 -13.38 -9.46 0.22
C SER A 123 -12.83 -8.93 1.54
N ILE A 124 -11.80 -8.08 1.50
CA ILE A 124 -11.24 -7.42 2.69
C ILE A 124 -12.28 -6.54 3.38
N ALA A 125 -13.04 -5.75 2.62
CA ALA A 125 -14.09 -4.89 3.16
C ALA A 125 -15.20 -5.70 3.85
N ALA A 126 -15.59 -6.84 3.27
CA ALA A 126 -16.59 -7.74 3.86
C ALA A 126 -16.11 -8.36 5.18
N VAL A 127 -14.85 -8.81 5.24
CA VAL A 127 -14.25 -9.32 6.48
C VAL A 127 -14.21 -8.22 7.54
N PHE A 128 -13.80 -7.00 7.17
CA PHE A 128 -13.73 -5.89 8.13
C PHE A 128 -15.11 -5.46 8.63
N LEU A 129 -16.15 -5.50 7.79
CA LEU A 129 -17.52 -5.28 8.25
C LEU A 129 -17.93 -6.33 9.32
N ALA A 130 -17.58 -7.60 9.11
CA ALA A 130 -17.79 -8.63 10.12
C ALA A 130 -16.99 -8.35 11.41
N GLN A 131 -15.76 -7.84 11.31
CA GLN A 131 -14.98 -7.43 12.48
C GLN A 131 -15.66 -6.30 13.27
N LEU A 132 -16.25 -5.31 12.59
CA LEU A 132 -16.98 -4.23 13.25
C LEU A 132 -18.22 -4.73 13.98
N MET A 133 -18.93 -5.71 13.41
CA MET A 133 -20.11 -6.31 14.04
C MET A 133 -19.77 -7.16 15.27
N ALA A 134 -18.65 -7.89 15.24
CA ALA A 134 -18.25 -8.80 16.33
C ALA A 134 -17.35 -8.13 17.39
N GLY A 135 -16.68 -7.04 17.06
CA GLY A 135 -15.63 -6.41 17.86
C GLY A 135 -14.23 -6.75 17.33
N LEU A 136 -13.39 -5.72 17.21
CA LEU A 136 -12.03 -5.86 16.64
C LEU A 136 -11.16 -6.84 17.45
N GLU A 137 -11.07 -6.66 18.76
CA GLU A 137 -10.23 -7.49 19.62
C GLU A 137 -10.62 -8.98 19.56
N LEU A 138 -11.92 -9.27 19.67
CA LEU A 138 -12.45 -10.63 19.57
C LEU A 138 -12.13 -11.26 18.21
N SER A 139 -12.29 -10.49 17.14
CA SER A 139 -11.99 -10.95 15.77
C SER A 139 -10.50 -11.30 15.60
N VAL A 140 -9.61 -10.46 16.14
CA VAL A 140 -8.16 -10.71 16.10
C VAL A 140 -7.79 -11.94 16.94
N ALA A 141 -8.35 -12.12 18.12
CA ALA A 141 -8.10 -13.33 18.92
C ALA A 141 -8.54 -14.60 18.17
N ARG A 142 -9.73 -14.56 17.53
CA ARG A 142 -10.32 -15.72 16.85
C ARG A 142 -9.69 -16.07 15.52
N ALA A 143 -9.24 -15.09 14.74
CA ALA A 143 -8.78 -15.32 13.37
C ALA A 143 -7.52 -14.54 12.96
N GLY A 144 -6.94 -13.74 13.84
CA GLY A 144 -5.67 -13.05 13.61
C GLY A 144 -4.49 -14.02 13.57
N LEU A 145 -3.36 -13.54 13.03
CA LEU A 145 -2.08 -14.25 13.06
C LEU A 145 -1.48 -14.17 14.47
N VAL A 146 -2.07 -14.92 15.40
CA VAL A 146 -1.55 -15.17 16.74
C VAL A 146 -0.49 -16.26 16.62
N LYS A 147 0.77 -15.86 16.49
CA LYS A 147 1.88 -16.73 16.09
C LYS A 147 2.15 -17.86 17.09
N SER A 148 1.95 -17.60 18.37
CA SER A 148 2.09 -18.61 19.42
C SER A 148 1.13 -19.79 19.22
N LEU A 149 -0.10 -19.55 18.74
CA LEU A 149 -1.07 -20.62 18.40
C LEU A 149 -0.68 -21.35 17.11
N VAL A 150 -0.05 -20.66 16.15
CA VAL A 150 0.50 -21.33 14.96
C VAL A 150 1.62 -22.29 15.35
N ILE A 151 2.51 -21.87 16.24
CA ILE A 151 3.69 -22.64 16.66
C ILE A 151 3.29 -23.80 17.58
N LYS A 152 2.40 -23.55 18.56
CA LYS A 152 2.06 -24.54 19.61
C LYS A 152 0.93 -25.47 19.20
N ASP A 153 -0.09 -24.94 18.53
CA ASP A 153 -1.35 -25.65 18.26
C ASP A 153 -1.52 -26.00 16.77
N GLY A 154 -0.58 -25.61 15.91
CA GLY A 154 -0.60 -25.94 14.49
C GLY A 154 -1.67 -25.19 13.69
N GLU A 155 -2.12 -24.04 14.18
CA GLU A 155 -3.18 -23.24 13.53
C GLU A 155 -2.68 -22.44 12.30
N TYR A 156 -2.03 -23.10 11.34
CA TYR A 156 -1.40 -22.48 10.16
C TYR A 156 -2.36 -21.66 9.29
N TRP A 157 -3.66 -21.97 9.32
CA TRP A 157 -4.71 -21.19 8.65
C TRP A 157 -4.70 -19.71 9.06
N ARG A 158 -4.18 -19.39 10.26
CA ARG A 158 -4.03 -18.02 10.76
C ARG A 158 -3.17 -17.11 9.91
N ILE A 159 -2.28 -17.68 9.08
CA ILE A 159 -1.49 -16.90 8.12
C ILE A 159 -2.41 -16.24 7.09
N LEU A 160 -3.38 -16.99 6.56
CA LEU A 160 -4.31 -16.51 5.54
C LEU A 160 -5.42 -15.67 6.16
N THR A 161 -6.03 -16.12 7.26
CA THR A 161 -7.11 -15.37 7.90
C THR A 161 -6.61 -14.04 8.49
N GLY A 162 -5.43 -14.04 9.11
CA GLY A 162 -4.81 -12.84 9.65
C GLY A 162 -4.56 -11.76 8.59
N ALA A 163 -4.25 -12.16 7.35
CA ALA A 163 -4.04 -11.23 6.24
C ALA A 163 -5.32 -10.54 5.75
N THR A 164 -6.51 -11.07 6.07
CA THR A 164 -7.80 -10.45 5.71
C THR A 164 -8.32 -9.51 6.78
N LEU A 165 -7.89 -9.68 8.04
CA LEU A 165 -8.27 -8.84 9.17
C LEU A 165 -7.51 -7.52 9.19
N HIS A 166 -8.09 -6.49 9.80
CA HIS A 166 -7.41 -5.21 10.01
C HIS A 166 -7.60 -4.70 11.45
N GLY A 167 -6.58 -3.99 11.96
CA GLY A 167 -6.54 -3.49 13.34
C GLY A 167 -7.32 -2.20 13.59
N GLY A 168 -7.99 -1.65 12.57
CA GLY A 168 -8.78 -0.41 12.69
C GLY A 168 -9.04 0.27 11.34
N LEU A 169 -9.82 1.35 11.37
CA LEU A 169 -10.30 2.05 10.16
C LEU A 169 -9.18 2.62 9.29
N LEU A 170 -8.20 3.30 9.90
CA LEU A 170 -7.05 3.82 9.15
C LEU A 170 -6.22 2.68 8.54
N HIS A 171 -6.07 1.57 9.26
CA HIS A 171 -5.30 0.43 8.79
C HIS A 171 -5.91 -0.20 7.53
N ILE A 172 -7.23 -0.44 7.50
CA ILE A 172 -7.92 -0.92 6.29
C ILE A 172 -7.93 0.12 5.18
N TYR A 173 -8.14 1.41 5.50
CA TYR A 173 -8.14 2.47 4.50
C TYR A 173 -6.82 2.49 3.72
N PHE A 174 -5.68 2.55 4.41
CA PHE A 174 -4.38 2.58 3.73
C PHE A 174 -4.06 1.28 2.98
N ASN A 175 -4.43 0.10 3.53
CA ASN A 175 -4.22 -1.17 2.83
C ASN A 175 -5.07 -1.27 1.57
N THR A 176 -6.35 -0.91 1.63
CA THR A 176 -7.26 -1.00 0.47
C THR A 176 -6.90 0.05 -0.60
N GLN A 177 -6.46 1.24 -0.21
CA GLN A 177 -5.92 2.24 -1.16
C GLN A 177 -4.63 1.74 -1.83
N ALA A 178 -3.69 1.18 -1.06
CA ALA A 178 -2.44 0.65 -1.61
C ALA A 178 -2.71 -0.58 -2.51
N LEU A 179 -3.57 -1.50 -2.07
CA LEU A 179 -3.99 -2.65 -2.88
C LEU A 179 -4.69 -2.21 -4.17
N TYR A 180 -5.58 -1.22 -4.09
CA TYR A 180 -6.22 -0.67 -5.27
C TYR A 180 -5.20 -0.05 -6.24
N GLY A 181 -4.29 0.79 -5.75
CA GLY A 181 -3.27 1.44 -6.58
C GLY A 181 -2.31 0.44 -7.23
N PHE A 182 -1.62 -0.36 -6.42
CA PHE A 182 -0.60 -1.31 -6.91
C PHE A 182 -1.24 -2.50 -7.64
N GLY A 183 -2.39 -2.99 -7.19
CA GLY A 183 -3.12 -4.06 -7.85
C GLY A 183 -3.63 -3.63 -9.23
N SER A 184 -4.27 -2.47 -9.33
CA SER A 184 -4.75 -1.96 -10.62
C SER A 184 -3.60 -1.71 -11.60
N LEU A 185 -2.48 -1.17 -11.09
CA LEU A 185 -1.27 -0.99 -11.89
C LEU A 185 -0.72 -2.33 -12.39
N MET A 186 -0.71 -3.37 -11.56
CA MET A 186 -0.23 -4.69 -11.96
C MET A 186 -1.17 -5.37 -12.97
N GLU A 187 -2.50 -5.29 -12.83
CA GLU A 187 -3.46 -5.80 -13.83
C GLU A 187 -3.39 -5.01 -15.14
N TYR A 188 -3.05 -3.73 -15.08
CA TYR A 188 -2.76 -2.95 -16.27
C TYR A 188 -1.48 -3.42 -16.95
N LEU A 189 -0.40 -3.68 -16.21
CA LEU A 189 0.93 -3.95 -16.76
C LEU A 189 1.19 -5.43 -17.13
N SER A 190 0.49 -6.35 -16.50
CA SER A 190 0.70 -7.80 -16.58
C SER A 190 -0.63 -8.55 -16.61
N ASN A 191 -0.60 -9.84 -16.91
CA ASN A 191 -1.80 -10.66 -16.79
C ASN A 191 -2.29 -10.69 -15.34
N ARG A 192 -3.59 -10.44 -15.11
CA ARG A 192 -4.24 -10.43 -13.79
C ARG A 192 -4.01 -11.69 -12.96
N ALA A 193 -3.79 -12.84 -13.59
CA ALA A 193 -3.48 -14.08 -12.89
C ALA A 193 -2.22 -13.96 -12.01
N HIS A 194 -1.20 -13.22 -12.49
CA HIS A 194 0.02 -12.97 -11.73
C HIS A 194 -0.26 -12.15 -10.47
N LEU A 195 -1.21 -11.22 -10.49
CA LEU A 195 -1.58 -10.45 -9.29
C LEU A 195 -2.07 -11.39 -8.19
N ALA A 196 -3.01 -12.28 -8.50
CA ALA A 196 -3.58 -13.18 -7.50
C ALA A 196 -2.53 -14.14 -6.92
N MET A 197 -1.67 -14.69 -7.78
CA MET A 197 -0.57 -15.57 -7.34
C MET A 197 0.45 -14.82 -6.48
N VAL A 198 0.92 -13.66 -6.91
CA VAL A 198 1.90 -12.85 -6.16
C VAL A 198 1.32 -12.47 -4.80
N PHE A 199 0.08 -11.99 -4.77
CA PHE A 199 -0.57 -11.56 -3.53
C PHE A 199 -0.66 -12.72 -2.53
N LEU A 200 -1.15 -13.89 -2.95
CA LEU A 200 -1.31 -15.05 -2.07
C LEU A 200 0.04 -15.63 -1.61
N LEU A 201 1.01 -15.78 -2.52
CA LEU A 201 2.36 -16.27 -2.17
C LEU A 201 3.07 -15.31 -1.21
N SER A 202 2.84 -14.00 -1.37
CA SER A 202 3.46 -12.98 -0.52
C SER A 202 2.80 -12.90 0.87
N ILE A 203 1.50 -13.17 0.98
CA ILE A 203 0.83 -13.38 2.28
C ILE A 203 1.48 -14.56 3.00
N ILE A 204 1.65 -15.70 2.32
CA ILE A 204 2.22 -16.91 2.92
C ILE A 204 3.67 -16.68 3.34
N SER A 205 4.51 -16.16 2.43
CA SER A 205 5.91 -15.85 2.71
C SER A 205 6.07 -14.82 3.83
N GLY A 206 5.27 -13.75 3.80
CA GLY A 206 5.25 -12.74 4.86
C GLY A 206 4.85 -13.33 6.20
N GLY A 207 3.80 -14.14 6.25
CA GLY A 207 3.39 -14.84 7.47
C GLY A 207 4.49 -15.75 8.03
N ILE A 208 5.20 -16.50 7.18
CA ILE A 208 6.33 -17.36 7.59
C ILE A 208 7.48 -16.52 8.18
N PHE A 209 7.89 -15.45 7.50
CA PHE A 209 8.93 -14.56 8.01
C PHE A 209 8.53 -13.96 9.36
N SER A 210 7.30 -13.49 9.45
CA SER A 210 6.74 -12.91 10.66
C SER A 210 6.71 -13.91 11.83
N ILE A 211 6.28 -15.16 11.59
CA ILE A 211 6.31 -16.24 12.59
C ILE A 211 7.76 -16.50 13.06
N PHE A 212 8.70 -16.57 12.12
CA PHE A 212 10.09 -16.92 12.43
C PHE A 212 10.81 -15.84 13.25
N PHE A 213 10.62 -14.56 12.90
CA PHE A 213 11.36 -13.47 13.50
C PHE A 213 10.63 -12.75 14.65
N LEU A 214 9.31 -12.87 14.76
CA LEU A 214 8.50 -12.23 15.81
C LEU A 214 7.52 -13.21 16.49
N PRO A 215 7.94 -14.39 16.97
CA PRO A 215 7.06 -15.51 17.35
C PRO A 215 6.04 -15.22 18.46
N GLU A 216 6.26 -14.20 19.30
CA GLU A 216 5.39 -13.85 20.42
C GLU A 216 4.36 -12.75 20.08
N SER A 217 4.37 -12.23 18.85
CA SER A 217 3.51 -11.12 18.44
C SER A 217 2.26 -11.58 17.69
N THR A 218 1.23 -10.71 17.66
CA THR A 218 0.04 -10.90 16.82
C THR A 218 0.08 -9.95 15.63
N SER A 219 -0.25 -10.46 14.43
CA SER A 219 -0.32 -9.63 13.22
C SER A 219 -1.68 -9.73 12.54
N VAL A 220 -2.06 -8.65 11.86
CA VAL A 220 -3.20 -8.60 10.95
C VAL A 220 -2.87 -7.70 9.77
N GLY A 221 -3.57 -7.89 8.65
CA GLY A 221 -3.56 -6.95 7.52
C GLY A 221 -3.00 -7.53 6.23
N ALA A 222 -3.49 -7.00 5.12
CA ALA A 222 -3.13 -7.43 3.76
C ALA A 222 -1.72 -6.99 3.32
N SER A 223 -1.03 -6.20 4.15
CA SER A 223 0.18 -5.48 3.79
C SER A 223 1.34 -6.37 3.31
N GLY A 224 1.50 -7.58 3.84
CA GLY A 224 2.48 -8.56 3.31
C GLY A 224 2.22 -8.91 1.84
N GLY A 225 0.96 -9.11 1.46
CA GLY A 225 0.53 -9.32 0.08
C GLY A 225 0.81 -8.10 -0.81
N ILE A 226 0.51 -6.91 -0.31
CA ILE A 226 0.74 -5.63 -1.00
C ILE A 226 2.24 -5.40 -1.23
N MET A 227 3.09 -5.68 -0.24
CA MET A 227 4.54 -5.60 -0.37
C MET A 227 5.06 -6.56 -1.45
N GLY A 228 4.41 -7.71 -1.63
CA GLY A 228 4.62 -8.58 -2.78
C GLY A 228 4.34 -7.93 -4.13
N LEU A 229 3.20 -7.25 -4.26
CA LEU A 229 2.87 -6.51 -5.49
C LEU A 229 3.91 -5.43 -5.78
N ILE A 230 4.38 -4.71 -4.75
CA ILE A 230 5.43 -3.71 -4.87
C ILE A 230 6.75 -4.36 -5.32
N GLY A 231 7.14 -5.49 -4.74
CA GLY A 231 8.33 -6.26 -5.16
C GLY A 231 8.26 -6.71 -6.62
N TYR A 232 7.10 -7.23 -7.04
CA TYR A 232 6.85 -7.58 -8.45
C TYR A 232 7.00 -6.36 -9.37
N LEU A 233 6.37 -5.24 -9.01
CA LEU A 233 6.39 -4.01 -9.80
C LEU A 233 7.77 -3.36 -9.83
N ALA A 234 8.59 -3.51 -8.80
CA ALA A 234 9.99 -3.08 -8.81
C ALA A 234 10.80 -3.85 -9.87
N ILE A 235 10.64 -5.18 -9.93
CA ILE A 235 11.27 -6.00 -10.98
C ILE A 235 10.71 -5.67 -12.37
N TYR A 236 9.40 -5.43 -12.47
CA TYR A 236 8.78 -4.98 -13.72
C TYR A 236 9.39 -3.66 -14.19
N GLY A 237 9.45 -2.66 -13.31
CA GLY A 237 10.05 -1.37 -13.57
C GLY A 237 11.48 -1.50 -14.08
N TYR A 238 12.28 -2.38 -13.46
CA TYR A 238 13.65 -2.63 -13.88
C TYR A 238 13.74 -3.28 -15.27
N ARG A 239 13.00 -4.36 -15.51
CA ARG A 239 13.05 -5.14 -16.77
C ARG A 239 12.40 -4.42 -17.94
N ARG A 240 11.35 -3.65 -17.69
CA ARG A 240 10.52 -2.99 -18.69
C ARG A 240 10.69 -1.47 -18.71
N ARG A 241 11.77 -0.94 -18.11
CA ARG A 241 12.04 0.51 -18.00
C ARG A 241 11.88 1.30 -19.30
N ARG A 242 12.18 0.71 -20.46
CA ARG A 242 12.07 1.36 -21.77
C ARG A 242 10.63 1.49 -22.29
N GLN A 243 9.70 0.74 -21.70
CA GLN A 243 8.28 0.70 -22.06
C GLN A 243 7.43 1.51 -21.06
N LEU A 244 8.06 2.12 -20.07
CA LEU A 244 7.42 2.84 -18.98
C LEU A 244 7.78 4.32 -19.05
N PRO A 245 6.95 5.21 -18.46
CA PRO A 245 7.33 6.61 -18.30
C PRO A 245 8.68 6.76 -17.57
N PRO A 246 9.51 7.75 -17.92
CA PRO A 246 10.83 7.94 -17.32
C PRO A 246 10.83 7.98 -15.78
N ASP A 247 9.79 8.57 -15.19
CA ASP A 247 9.65 8.73 -13.74
C ASP A 247 9.02 7.54 -13.01
N PHE A 248 8.66 6.46 -13.73
CA PHE A 248 8.01 5.30 -13.12
C PHE A 248 8.86 4.69 -12.00
N LEU A 249 10.14 4.42 -12.28
CA LEU A 249 11.06 3.84 -11.30
C LEU A 249 11.34 4.79 -10.14
N LYS A 250 11.47 6.10 -10.41
CA LYS A 250 11.64 7.14 -9.39
C LYS A 250 10.45 7.14 -8.43
N THR A 251 9.23 7.16 -8.98
CA THR A 251 7.98 7.09 -8.20
C THR A 251 7.90 5.81 -7.37
N MET A 252 8.26 4.66 -7.95
CA MET A 252 8.28 3.38 -7.24
C MET A 252 9.28 3.39 -6.08
N LEU A 253 10.50 3.91 -6.29
CA LEU A 253 11.52 4.02 -5.25
C LEU A 253 11.10 4.97 -4.13
N ILE A 254 10.44 6.08 -4.45
CA ILE A 254 9.87 7.00 -3.46
C ILE A 254 8.82 6.28 -2.61
N ASN A 255 7.91 5.52 -3.24
CA ASN A 255 6.90 4.75 -2.51
C ASN A 255 7.51 3.68 -1.61
N ILE A 256 8.52 2.93 -2.08
CA ILE A 256 9.25 1.93 -1.29
C ILE A 256 9.95 2.61 -0.11
N GLY A 257 10.67 3.71 -0.35
CA GLY A 257 11.36 4.47 0.68
C GLY A 257 10.41 5.03 1.73
N PHE A 258 9.24 5.53 1.31
CA PHE A 258 8.18 5.99 2.19
C PHE A 258 7.65 4.86 3.08
N ILE A 259 7.32 3.71 2.51
CA ILE A 259 6.81 2.55 3.27
C ILE A 259 7.87 2.04 4.24
N ALA A 260 9.13 1.96 3.83
CA ALA A 260 10.24 1.56 4.71
C ALA A 260 10.42 2.55 5.87
N ALA A 261 10.40 3.86 5.61
CA ALA A 261 10.48 4.86 6.65
C ALA A 261 9.29 4.78 7.62
N PHE A 262 8.07 4.60 7.10
CA PHE A 262 6.88 4.42 7.92
C PHE A 262 6.98 3.17 8.79
N GLY A 263 7.42 2.03 8.23
CA GLY A 263 7.63 0.78 8.97
C GLY A 263 8.70 0.90 10.06
N LEU A 264 9.74 1.71 9.85
CA LEU A 264 10.74 1.99 10.89
C LEU A 264 10.18 2.86 12.02
N ILE A 265 9.41 3.89 11.70
CA ILE A 265 8.85 4.80 12.72
C ILE A 265 7.71 4.12 13.50
N ALA A 266 6.89 3.33 12.82
CA ALA A 266 5.74 2.63 13.39
C ALA A 266 6.03 1.14 13.67
N TYR A 267 7.28 0.77 13.98
CA TYR A 267 7.73 -0.62 14.10
C TYR A 267 6.96 -1.46 15.13
N GLU A 268 6.35 -0.83 16.14
CA GLU A 268 5.51 -1.51 17.15
C GLU A 268 4.13 -1.91 16.61
N PHE A 269 3.70 -1.31 15.51
CA PHE A 269 2.39 -1.53 14.88
C PHE A 269 2.50 -2.10 13.47
N VAL A 270 3.72 -2.13 12.90
CA VAL A 270 4.01 -2.59 11.55
C VAL A 270 4.86 -3.85 11.63
N ASP A 271 4.34 -4.92 11.04
CA ASP A 271 5.08 -6.17 10.90
C ASP A 271 6.08 -6.09 9.74
N ASN A 272 7.26 -5.54 10.04
CA ASN A 272 8.33 -5.33 9.06
C ASN A 272 8.87 -6.66 8.48
N PHE A 273 8.79 -7.76 9.22
CA PHE A 273 9.20 -9.07 8.70
C PHE A 273 8.17 -9.66 7.73
N ALA A 274 6.87 -9.45 7.98
CA ALA A 274 5.85 -9.77 6.99
C ALA A 274 6.02 -8.95 5.70
N HIS A 275 6.37 -7.67 5.82
CA HIS A 275 6.65 -6.80 4.67
C HIS A 275 7.86 -7.29 3.88
N LEU A 276 8.95 -7.62 4.56
CA LEU A 276 10.16 -8.14 3.93
C LEU A 276 9.89 -9.47 3.22
N GLY A 277 9.25 -10.43 3.90
CA GLY A 277 8.92 -11.74 3.33
C GLY A 277 8.00 -11.65 2.11
N GLY A 278 7.03 -10.74 2.15
CA GLY A 278 6.15 -10.43 1.03
C GLY A 278 6.91 -9.82 -0.15
N PHE A 279 7.70 -8.77 0.09
CA PHE A 279 8.51 -8.10 -0.94
C PHE A 279 9.48 -9.06 -1.64
N VAL A 280 10.15 -9.93 -0.88
CA VAL A 280 11.05 -10.95 -1.42
C VAL A 280 10.27 -11.93 -2.32
N ALA A 281 9.14 -12.46 -1.86
CA ALA A 281 8.34 -13.41 -2.64
C ALA A 281 7.87 -12.81 -3.97
N GLY A 282 7.31 -11.59 -3.93
CA GLY A 282 6.87 -10.89 -5.14
C GLY A 282 8.00 -10.55 -6.10
N SER A 283 9.15 -10.12 -5.58
CA SER A 283 10.35 -9.86 -6.39
C SER A 283 10.87 -11.12 -7.08
N VAL A 284 10.98 -12.23 -6.34
CA VAL A 284 11.40 -13.53 -6.88
C VAL A 284 10.42 -14.00 -7.96
N TYR A 285 9.12 -13.92 -7.69
CA TYR A 285 8.10 -14.26 -8.68
C TYR A 285 8.22 -13.42 -9.96
N GLY A 286 8.33 -12.09 -9.80
CA GLY A 286 8.51 -11.17 -10.92
C GLY A 286 9.78 -11.44 -11.72
N PHE A 287 10.86 -11.83 -11.05
CA PHE A 287 12.11 -12.21 -11.70
C PHE A 287 11.97 -13.45 -12.58
N PHE A 288 11.11 -14.42 -12.24
CA PHE A 288 10.92 -15.57 -13.11
C PHE A 288 9.85 -15.36 -14.18
N GLN A 289 8.76 -14.66 -13.85
CA GLN A 289 7.60 -14.58 -14.74
C GLN A 289 7.61 -13.42 -15.71
N ILE A 290 8.22 -12.28 -15.36
CA ILE A 290 8.26 -11.13 -16.27
C ILE A 290 9.26 -11.44 -17.37
N PRO A 291 8.87 -11.56 -18.66
CA PRO A 291 9.81 -11.95 -19.69
C PRO A 291 10.95 -10.93 -19.82
N GLY A 292 12.19 -11.41 -20.01
CA GLY A 292 13.35 -10.51 -20.18
C GLY A 292 13.44 -9.89 -21.58
N LYS A 293 12.82 -10.50 -22.59
CA LYS A 293 12.81 -10.00 -23.97
C LYS A 293 11.78 -8.90 -24.13
N SER A 294 12.19 -7.76 -24.69
CA SER A 294 11.31 -6.60 -24.90
C SER A 294 10.11 -6.92 -25.79
N SER A 295 10.25 -7.85 -26.76
CA SER A 295 9.19 -8.23 -27.70
C SER A 295 8.09 -9.09 -27.10
N SER A 296 8.32 -9.71 -25.94
CA SER A 296 7.31 -10.55 -25.27
C SER A 296 6.39 -9.69 -24.43
N ASP A 297 5.07 -9.83 -24.63
CA ASP A 297 4.05 -9.12 -23.86
C ASP A 297 3.85 -9.77 -22.47
N PRO A 298 4.11 -9.05 -21.35
CA PRO A 298 3.85 -9.53 -19.99
C PRO A 298 2.37 -9.81 -19.69
N ARG A 299 1.44 -9.39 -20.56
CA ARG A 299 0.00 -9.71 -20.45
C ARG A 299 -0.35 -11.06 -21.07
N SER A 300 0.51 -11.60 -21.91
CA SER A 300 0.33 -12.93 -22.49
C SER A 300 0.57 -13.99 -21.42
N ALA A 301 -0.44 -14.81 -21.16
CA ALA A 301 -0.37 -15.93 -20.23
C ALA A 301 -0.95 -17.18 -20.87
N GLY A 302 -0.37 -18.34 -20.58
CA GLY A 302 -0.93 -19.63 -20.98
C GLY A 302 -2.13 -20.02 -20.10
N LYS A 303 -2.94 -20.96 -20.58
CA LYS A 303 -4.14 -21.45 -19.87
C LYS A 303 -3.86 -21.90 -18.42
N MET A 304 -2.71 -22.53 -18.19
CA MET A 304 -2.32 -22.97 -16.84
C MET A 304 -2.12 -21.78 -15.88
N VAL A 305 -1.49 -20.71 -16.34
CA VAL A 305 -1.29 -19.49 -15.55
C VAL A 305 -2.63 -18.84 -15.21
N GLU A 306 -3.54 -18.74 -16.19
CA GLU A 306 -4.88 -18.20 -15.96
C GLU A 306 -5.68 -19.07 -14.97
N LEU A 307 -5.63 -20.39 -15.12
CA LEU A 307 -6.27 -21.32 -14.19
C LEU A 307 -5.71 -21.18 -12.77
N THR A 308 -4.39 -21.12 -12.61
CA THR A 308 -3.77 -20.90 -11.29
C THR A 308 -4.19 -19.55 -10.71
N GLY A 309 -4.27 -18.50 -11.52
CA GLY A 309 -4.79 -17.19 -11.10
C GLY A 309 -6.23 -17.26 -10.58
N ILE A 310 -7.12 -17.94 -11.30
CA ILE A 310 -8.52 -18.15 -10.88
C ILE A 310 -8.57 -18.93 -9.57
N LEU A 311 -7.77 -19.99 -9.43
CA LEU A 311 -7.69 -20.78 -8.20
C LEU A 311 -7.16 -19.94 -7.04
N SER A 312 -6.15 -19.08 -7.24
CA SER A 312 -5.66 -18.16 -6.21
C SER A 312 -6.74 -17.18 -5.74
N VAL A 313 -7.56 -16.67 -6.66
CA VAL A 313 -8.71 -15.82 -6.30
C VAL A 313 -9.75 -16.62 -5.52
N ALA A 314 -10.08 -17.83 -5.96
CA ALA A 314 -11.03 -18.70 -5.28
C ALA A 314 -10.58 -19.04 -3.85
N VAL A 315 -9.29 -19.33 -3.66
CA VAL A 315 -8.68 -19.53 -2.34
C VAL A 315 -8.84 -18.29 -1.48
N PHE A 316 -8.52 -17.10 -2.00
CA PHE A 316 -8.64 -15.87 -1.21
C PHE A 316 -10.10 -15.57 -0.80
N ILE A 317 -11.07 -15.81 -1.69
CA ILE A 317 -12.50 -15.68 -1.36
C ILE A 317 -12.90 -16.69 -0.28
N ALA A 318 -12.51 -17.96 -0.45
CA ALA A 318 -12.82 -19.03 0.50
C ALA A 318 -12.24 -18.73 1.89
N GLU A 319 -10.99 -18.26 1.97
CA GLU A 319 -10.34 -17.84 3.21
C GLU A 319 -11.00 -16.61 3.83
N SER A 320 -11.47 -15.65 3.02
CA SER A 320 -12.22 -14.49 3.53
C SER A 320 -13.54 -14.94 4.17
N VAL A 321 -14.26 -15.86 3.53
CA VAL A 321 -15.48 -16.46 4.07
C VAL A 321 -15.18 -17.27 5.33
N PHE A 322 -14.12 -18.09 5.31
CA PHE A 322 -13.66 -18.85 6.47
C PHE A 322 -13.30 -17.94 7.65
N THR A 323 -12.65 -16.80 7.38
CA THR A 323 -12.36 -15.78 8.40
C THR A 323 -13.64 -15.26 9.05
N ILE A 324 -14.67 -14.93 8.25
CA ILE A 324 -15.98 -14.50 8.78
C ILE A 324 -16.59 -15.60 9.66
N PHE A 325 -16.54 -16.87 9.23
CA PHE A 325 -16.99 -17.99 10.05
C PHE A 325 -16.20 -18.10 11.37
N ARG A 326 -14.88 -17.89 11.36
CA ARG A 326 -14.06 -17.89 12.58
C ARG A 326 -14.40 -16.72 13.51
N ILE A 327 -14.68 -15.54 12.97
CA ILE A 327 -15.10 -14.36 13.75
C ILE A 327 -16.37 -14.67 14.55
N PHE A 328 -17.38 -15.28 13.94
CA PHE A 328 -18.68 -15.57 14.58
C PHE A 328 -18.77 -16.96 15.22
N GLY A 329 -17.82 -17.85 14.97
CA GLY A 329 -17.77 -19.19 15.52
C GLY A 329 -17.69 -19.19 17.04
N LYS A 330 -18.28 -20.23 17.66
CA LYS A 330 -18.04 -20.51 19.09
C LYS A 330 -16.62 -21.04 19.23
N ALA A 331 -15.91 -20.52 20.24
CA ALA A 331 -14.55 -20.94 20.60
C ALA A 331 -14.52 -22.41 21.02
#